data_AF-D3A021-F1
#
_entry.id   AF-D3A021-F1
#
_cell.length_a   1.000
_cell.length_b   1.000
_cell.length_c   1.000
_cell.angle_alpha   90.00
_cell.angle_beta   90.00
_cell.angle_gamma   90.00
#
_symmetry.space_group_name_H-M   'P 1'
#
loop_
_entity.id
_entity.type
_entity.pdbx_description
1 polymer ?
#
loop_
_entity_poly.entity_id
_entity_poly.type
_entity_poly.pdbx_seq_one_letter_code
_entity_poly.pdbx_strand_id
1 'polypeptide(L)'
;MITINLEKIMERTYKKIDMDTAVSMLKDHQLWLSSGGKEGKQAVFTGYDLSGLDSDYAEARYVVPPFWEKDLSKIDLSYSNLSGLYFRDVNLSQADFRGANLKNTHFYWAILFDADFSGADISEANIEESSLVQANLTKADLFKTGITYSYLENANLQDANCQETNFRNTQLQGANLHGANFHSADFGGATIEENQLIHIRFAENIDFDIRPLAKVS
;
A
#
# COMPACT_ATOMS: atom_id res chain seq x y z
N MET A 1 -7.03 3.51 -41.56
CA MET A 1 -7.47 3.04 -40.24
C MET A 1 -6.28 2.31 -39.63
N ILE A 2 -5.48 3.01 -38.84
CA ILE A 2 -4.34 2.40 -38.16
C ILE A 2 -4.89 1.90 -36.82
N THR A 3 -4.99 0.59 -36.68
CA THR A 3 -5.30 -0.08 -35.42
C THR A 3 -4.12 0.17 -34.49
N ILE A 4 -4.25 1.15 -33.60
CA ILE A 4 -3.30 1.35 -32.51
C ILE A 4 -3.57 0.24 -31.50
N ASN A 5 -2.57 -0.62 -31.33
CA ASN A 5 -2.58 -1.71 -30.39
C ASN A 5 -2.58 -1.13 -28.96
N LEU A 6 -3.68 -1.32 -28.23
CA LEU A 6 -3.88 -0.81 -26.86
C LEU A 6 -2.95 -1.45 -25.82
N GLU A 7 -2.15 -2.44 -26.22
CA GLU A 7 -1.15 -3.15 -25.42
C GLU A 7 0.27 -2.58 -25.57
N LYS A 8 0.41 -1.36 -26.11
CA LYS A 8 1.67 -0.64 -26.00
C LYS A 8 1.82 -0.18 -24.56
N ILE A 9 2.39 -1.09 -23.75
CA ILE A 9 3.12 -0.85 -22.50
C ILE A 9 3.42 0.64 -22.41
N MET A 10 2.59 1.36 -21.63
CA MET A 10 2.98 2.68 -21.19
C MET A 10 4.19 2.41 -20.30
N GLU A 11 5.40 2.57 -20.84
CA GLU A 11 6.50 3.10 -20.04
C GLU A 11 5.90 4.34 -19.40
N ARG A 12 5.42 4.21 -18.16
CA ARG A 12 5.05 5.35 -17.35
C ARG A 12 6.35 6.12 -17.21
N THR A 13 6.53 7.12 -18.05
CA THR A 13 7.68 8.01 -17.95
C THR A 13 7.44 8.88 -16.74
N TYR A 14 7.88 8.39 -15.59
CA TYR A 14 7.86 9.13 -14.34
C TYR A 14 8.81 10.32 -14.47
N LYS A 15 8.41 11.47 -13.91
CA LYS A 15 9.28 12.65 -13.85
C LYS A 15 10.23 12.48 -12.67
N LYS A 16 11.54 12.36 -12.90
CA LYS A 16 12.51 12.33 -11.78
C LYS A 16 12.37 13.59 -10.94
N ILE A 17 12.25 13.41 -9.63
CA ILE A 17 12.31 14.51 -8.66
C ILE A 17 13.69 14.55 -8.04
N ASP A 18 14.20 15.76 -7.84
CA ASP A 18 15.40 15.96 -7.03
C ASP A 18 15.03 16.06 -5.54
N MET A 19 16.05 15.85 -4.72
CA MET A 19 15.91 15.79 -3.28
C MET A 19 15.37 17.07 -2.67
N ASP A 20 15.86 18.22 -3.10
CA ASP A 20 15.51 19.52 -2.53
C ASP A 20 14.05 19.85 -2.83
N THR A 21 13.59 19.56 -4.05
CA THR A 21 12.19 19.69 -4.44
C THR A 21 11.28 18.80 -3.58
N ALA A 22 11.64 17.52 -3.41
CA ALA A 22 10.85 16.60 -2.58
C ALA A 22 10.78 17.08 -1.11
N VAL A 23 11.91 17.51 -0.52
CA VAL A 23 11.94 18.06 0.85
C VAL A 23 11.05 19.29 0.96
N SER A 24 11.13 20.20 -0.02
CA SER A 24 10.33 21.42 0.01
C SER A 24 8.83 21.12 -0.01
N MET A 25 8.40 20.17 -0.84
CA MET A 25 7.00 19.77 -0.93
C MET A 25 6.52 19.13 0.38
N LEU A 26 7.34 18.29 1.02
CA LEU A 26 6.98 17.67 2.29
C LEU A 26 6.91 18.69 3.43
N LYS A 27 7.84 19.66 3.49
CA LYS A 27 7.77 20.75 4.48
C LYS A 27 6.48 21.57 4.36
N ASP A 28 6.08 21.90 3.13
CA ASP A 28 4.80 22.57 2.88
C ASP A 28 3.61 21.71 3.33
N HIS A 29 3.69 20.38 3.16
CA HIS A 29 2.67 19.43 3.59
C HIS A 29 2.56 19.33 5.11
N GLN A 30 3.67 19.35 5.83
CA GLN A 30 3.63 19.39 7.30
C GLN A 30 3.03 20.66 7.85
N LEU A 31 3.36 21.80 7.22
CA LEU A 31 2.76 23.06 7.59
C LEU A 31 1.24 23.03 7.34
N TRP A 32 0.81 22.37 6.27
CA TRP A 32 -0.60 22.10 6.00
C TRP A 32 -1.26 21.21 7.05
N LEU A 33 -0.64 20.10 7.44
CA LEU A 33 -1.17 19.22 8.49
C LEU A 33 -1.27 19.94 9.84
N SER A 34 -0.17 20.54 10.30
CA SER A 34 -0.07 21.18 11.62
C SER A 34 -0.96 22.42 11.77
N SER A 35 -1.26 23.12 10.66
CA SER A 35 -2.16 24.28 10.67
C SER A 35 -3.65 23.92 10.49
N GLY A 36 -3.97 22.63 10.31
CA GLY A 36 -5.33 22.20 9.95
C GLY A 36 -5.76 22.72 8.57
N GLY A 37 -4.81 22.82 7.64
CA GLY A 37 -5.01 23.23 6.25
C GLY A 37 -5.01 24.74 6.00
N LYS A 38 -4.56 25.56 6.95
CA LYS A 38 -4.59 27.03 6.84
C LYS A 38 -3.31 27.61 6.23
N GLU A 39 -2.19 26.91 6.38
CA GLU A 39 -0.86 27.31 5.91
C GLU A 39 -0.23 26.16 5.12
N GLY A 40 0.81 26.42 4.33
CA GLY A 40 1.43 25.38 3.51
C GLY A 40 0.52 24.84 2.39
N LYS A 41 0.88 23.68 1.84
CA LYS A 41 0.17 23.01 0.73
C LYS A 41 0.29 21.51 0.87
N GLN A 42 -0.73 20.75 0.48
CA GLN A 42 -0.58 19.31 0.36
C GLN A 42 0.52 18.96 -0.64
N ALA A 43 1.39 18.00 -0.28
CA ALA A 43 2.34 17.45 -1.22
C ALA A 43 1.60 16.57 -2.24
N VAL A 44 1.89 16.83 -3.52
CA VAL A 44 1.32 16.10 -4.66
C VAL A 44 2.45 15.60 -5.52
N PHE A 45 2.71 14.30 -5.41
CA PHE A 45 3.78 13.60 -6.11
C PHE A 45 3.28 12.83 -7.34
N THR A 46 2.08 13.15 -7.83
CA THR A 46 1.49 12.44 -8.95
C THR A 46 2.43 12.36 -10.15
N GLY A 47 2.76 11.13 -10.57
CA GLY A 47 3.64 10.88 -11.72
C GLY A 47 5.13 11.16 -11.51
N TYR A 48 5.58 11.47 -10.29
CA TYR A 48 7.00 11.62 -10.00
C TYR A 48 7.69 10.28 -9.78
N ASP A 49 8.99 10.21 -10.09
CA ASP A 49 9.88 9.14 -9.67
C ASP A 49 10.63 9.54 -8.41
N LEU A 50 10.21 8.94 -7.30
CA LEU A 50 10.81 9.06 -5.97
C LEU A 50 11.72 7.85 -5.67
N SER A 51 11.80 6.86 -6.56
CA SER A 51 12.68 5.71 -6.33
C SER A 51 14.12 6.16 -6.16
N GLY A 52 14.84 5.51 -5.26
CA GLY A 52 16.23 5.84 -4.93
C GLY A 52 16.43 7.07 -4.03
N LEU A 53 15.39 7.82 -3.65
CA LEU A 53 15.59 8.95 -2.72
C LEU A 53 16.20 8.50 -1.38
N ASP A 54 15.82 7.33 -0.87
CA ASP A 54 16.42 6.78 0.35
C ASP A 54 17.89 6.40 0.17
N SER A 55 18.27 5.82 -0.97
CA SER A 55 19.67 5.49 -1.27
C SER A 55 20.50 6.74 -1.46
N ASP A 56 20.00 7.71 -2.22
CA ASP A 56 20.66 9.00 -2.44
C ASP A 56 20.87 9.74 -1.11
N TYR A 57 19.91 9.63 -0.19
CA TYR A 57 20.03 10.16 1.16
C TYR A 57 21.12 9.47 1.99
N ALA A 58 21.12 8.14 2.00
CA ALA A 58 22.10 7.35 2.72
C ALA A 58 23.52 7.62 2.24
N GLU A 59 23.71 7.76 0.92
CA GLU A 59 24.98 8.12 0.31
C GLU A 59 25.48 9.50 0.73
N ALA A 60 24.57 10.46 0.93
CA ALA A 60 24.89 11.79 1.42
C ALA A 60 25.26 11.84 2.93
N ARG A 61 25.34 10.67 3.60
CA ARG A 61 25.80 10.47 4.99
C ARG A 61 24.99 11.19 6.05
N TYR A 62 23.71 11.41 5.79
CA TYR A 62 22.84 11.93 6.80
C TYR A 62 22.36 10.83 7.77
N VAL A 63 21.97 11.24 8.98
CA VAL A 63 21.70 10.32 10.10
C VAL A 63 20.25 9.81 10.13
N VAL A 64 19.27 10.57 9.58
CA VAL A 64 17.84 10.24 9.63
C VAL A 64 17.13 10.74 8.37
N PRO A 65 16.52 9.89 7.51
CA PRO A 65 15.85 10.36 6.30
C PRO A 65 14.73 11.35 6.62
N PRO A 66 14.69 12.54 5.99
CA PRO A 66 13.71 13.59 6.27
C PRO A 66 12.38 13.34 5.58
N PHE A 67 12.26 12.33 4.70
CA PHE A 67 11.07 12.12 3.88
C PHE A 67 10.01 11.25 4.55
N TRP A 68 10.42 10.46 5.53
CA TRP A 68 9.52 9.69 6.40
C TRP A 68 9.25 10.51 7.65
N GLU A 69 8.72 11.70 7.45
CA GLU A 69 8.06 12.43 8.51
C GLU A 69 7.05 11.50 9.17
N LYS A 70 6.87 11.60 10.49
CA LYS A 70 5.95 10.68 11.19
C LYS A 70 4.52 10.75 10.67
N ASP A 71 4.15 11.86 10.02
CA ASP A 71 2.82 12.05 9.47
C ASP A 71 2.86 12.54 8.02
N LEU A 72 2.44 11.67 7.11
CA LEU A 72 2.17 11.92 5.71
C LEU A 72 0.70 11.61 5.37
N SER A 73 -0.20 11.77 6.35
CA SER A 73 -1.61 11.50 6.13
C SER A 73 -2.19 12.39 5.02
N LYS A 74 -3.04 11.81 4.18
CA LYS A 74 -3.69 12.49 3.03
C LYS A 74 -2.71 13.00 1.96
N ILE A 75 -1.48 12.48 1.92
CA ILE A 75 -0.53 12.76 0.85
C ILE A 75 -1.02 12.15 -0.47
N ASP A 76 -0.79 12.86 -1.59
CA ASP A 76 -1.05 12.32 -2.93
C ASP A 76 0.25 11.78 -3.53
N LEU A 77 0.33 10.46 -3.64
CA LEU A 77 1.42 9.69 -4.25
C LEU A 77 0.89 8.89 -5.47
N SER A 78 -0.27 9.25 -6.01
CA SER A 78 -0.92 8.49 -7.07
C SER A 78 -0.06 8.42 -8.33
N TYR A 79 -0.03 7.27 -9.00
CA TYR A 79 0.72 7.06 -10.25
C TYR A 79 2.22 7.42 -10.17
N SER A 80 2.80 7.50 -8.97
CA SER A 80 4.23 7.77 -8.76
C SER A 80 5.05 6.48 -8.77
N ASN A 81 6.37 6.62 -8.89
CA ASN A 81 7.30 5.51 -8.66
C ASN A 81 7.95 5.67 -7.28
N LEU A 82 7.61 4.73 -6.39
CA LEU A 82 8.02 4.66 -4.98
C LEU A 82 8.80 3.38 -4.70
N SER A 83 9.20 2.66 -5.76
CA SER A 83 9.81 1.34 -5.63
C SER A 83 11.06 1.39 -4.74
N GLY A 84 11.14 0.48 -3.77
CA GLY A 84 12.29 0.35 -2.87
C GLY A 84 12.38 1.36 -1.73
N LEU A 85 11.37 2.22 -1.56
CA LEU A 85 11.34 3.22 -0.47
C LEU A 85 10.97 2.63 0.90
N TYR A 86 11.37 3.31 1.99
CA TYR A 86 11.24 2.85 3.38
C TYR A 86 10.28 3.70 4.24
N PHE A 87 8.98 3.43 4.18
CA PHE A 87 7.95 4.06 5.02
C PHE A 87 7.83 3.42 6.42
N ARG A 88 8.92 3.37 7.20
CA ARG A 88 8.90 2.78 8.56
C ARG A 88 8.30 3.72 9.60
N ASP A 89 7.35 3.24 10.41
CA ASP A 89 6.70 4.02 11.49
C ASP A 89 6.11 5.37 10.99
N VAL A 90 5.55 5.35 9.77
CA VAL A 90 4.94 6.51 9.12
C VAL A 90 3.42 6.42 9.18
N ASN A 91 2.77 7.51 9.55
CA ASN A 91 1.33 7.67 9.36
C ASN A 91 1.04 8.09 7.92
N LEU A 92 0.46 7.18 7.15
CA LEU A 92 0.00 7.33 5.77
C LEU A 92 -1.53 7.17 5.68
N SER A 93 -2.24 7.48 6.77
CA SER A 93 -3.70 7.38 6.79
C SER A 93 -4.29 8.24 5.68
N GLN A 94 -5.23 7.69 4.90
CA GLN A 94 -5.88 8.36 3.77
C GLN A 94 -4.91 8.80 2.66
N ALA A 95 -3.70 8.24 2.59
CA ALA A 95 -2.78 8.49 1.48
C ALA A 95 -3.35 7.91 0.17
N ASP A 96 -3.11 8.61 -0.93
CA ASP A 96 -3.50 8.18 -2.28
C ASP A 96 -2.29 7.54 -2.98
N PHE A 97 -2.33 6.23 -3.12
CA PHE A 97 -1.36 5.40 -3.83
C PHE A 97 -1.94 4.83 -5.15
N ARG A 98 -3.06 5.35 -5.65
CA ARG A 98 -3.75 4.77 -6.81
C ARG A 98 -2.82 4.63 -7.99
N GLY A 99 -2.71 3.42 -8.51
CA GLY A 99 -1.83 3.11 -9.62
C GLY A 99 -0.35 3.40 -9.38
N ALA A 100 0.13 3.61 -8.15
CA ALA A 100 1.55 3.80 -7.89
C ALA A 100 2.36 2.53 -8.17
N ASN A 101 3.66 2.68 -8.42
CA ASN A 101 4.62 1.58 -8.37
C ASN A 101 5.27 1.57 -6.98
N LEU A 102 4.91 0.59 -6.18
CA LEU A 102 5.34 0.31 -4.80
C LEU A 102 6.12 -1.01 -4.71
N LYS A 103 6.64 -1.49 -5.85
CA LYS A 103 7.39 -2.72 -5.90
C LYS A 103 8.59 -2.66 -4.95
N ASN A 104 8.77 -3.70 -4.13
CA ASN A 104 9.84 -3.78 -3.12
C ASN A 104 9.83 -2.63 -2.08
N THR A 105 8.72 -1.91 -1.91
CA THR A 105 8.60 -0.88 -0.86
C THR A 105 8.45 -1.51 0.52
N HIS A 106 8.95 -0.83 1.56
CA HIS A 106 8.90 -1.28 2.94
C HIS A 106 7.98 -0.38 3.78
N PHE A 107 7.02 -0.97 4.46
CA PHE A 107 5.98 -0.30 5.24
C PHE A 107 5.97 -0.70 6.73
N TYR A 108 7.06 -1.27 7.27
CA TYR A 108 7.11 -1.75 8.66
C TYR A 108 6.50 -0.75 9.66
N TRP A 109 5.49 -1.19 10.42
CA TRP A 109 4.78 -0.35 11.41
C TRP A 109 4.06 0.88 10.85
N ALA A 110 3.77 0.91 9.55
CA ALA A 110 3.03 2.02 8.95
C ALA A 110 1.55 2.00 9.36
N ILE A 111 0.96 3.19 9.46
CA ILE A 111 -0.48 3.37 9.61
C ILE A 111 -1.02 3.74 8.23
N LEU A 112 -1.69 2.80 7.58
CA LEU A 112 -2.29 2.87 6.25
C LEU A 112 -3.83 2.87 6.30
N PHE A 113 -4.39 3.38 7.41
CA PHE A 113 -5.83 3.44 7.61
C PHE A 113 -6.51 4.20 6.46
N ASP A 114 -7.48 3.58 5.81
CA ASP A 114 -8.26 4.18 4.70
C ASP A 114 -7.38 4.70 3.53
N ALA A 115 -6.18 4.14 3.36
CA ALA A 115 -5.32 4.47 2.22
C ALA A 115 -5.83 3.83 0.92
N ASP A 116 -5.68 4.52 -0.21
CA ASP A 116 -6.14 4.03 -1.52
C ASP A 116 -4.98 3.51 -2.37
N PHE A 117 -4.86 2.19 -2.45
CA PHE A 117 -3.90 1.47 -3.28
C PHE A 117 -4.51 0.91 -4.57
N SER A 118 -5.70 1.36 -4.99
CA SER A 118 -6.38 0.71 -6.11
C SER A 118 -5.57 0.76 -7.40
N GLY A 119 -5.41 -0.41 -8.02
CA GLY A 119 -4.59 -0.61 -9.21
C GLY A 119 -3.09 -0.38 -9.04
N ALA A 120 -2.58 -0.23 -7.81
CA ALA A 120 -1.14 -0.10 -7.55
C ALA A 120 -0.40 -1.43 -7.75
N ASP A 121 0.87 -1.35 -8.13
CA ASP A 121 1.79 -2.49 -8.07
C ASP A 121 2.52 -2.45 -6.73
N ILE A 122 2.14 -3.33 -5.80
CA ILE A 122 2.72 -3.47 -4.46
C ILE A 122 3.46 -4.80 -4.35
N SER A 123 3.85 -5.38 -5.50
CA SER A 123 4.50 -6.69 -5.56
C SER A 123 5.83 -6.69 -4.80
N GLU A 124 6.12 -7.79 -4.14
CA GLU A 124 7.36 -7.99 -3.35
C GLU A 124 7.55 -6.97 -2.20
N ALA A 125 6.55 -6.13 -1.90
CA ALA A 125 6.63 -5.19 -0.79
C ALA A 125 6.57 -5.91 0.57
N ASN A 126 7.08 -5.25 1.61
CA ASN A 126 6.96 -5.72 2.99
C ASN A 126 6.06 -4.78 3.80
N ILE A 127 4.94 -5.32 4.27
CA ILE A 127 3.90 -4.65 5.06
C ILE A 127 3.70 -5.43 6.37
N GLU A 128 4.80 -5.63 7.10
CA GLU A 128 4.82 -6.33 8.39
C GLU A 128 4.39 -5.40 9.53
N GLU A 129 3.62 -5.94 10.48
CA GLU A 129 3.15 -5.25 11.69
C GLU A 129 2.49 -3.88 11.43
N SER A 130 1.73 -3.78 10.34
CA SER A 130 1.15 -2.52 9.85
C SER A 130 -0.37 -2.54 9.90
N SER A 131 -0.99 -1.35 9.87
CA SER A 131 -2.45 -1.22 9.86
C SER A 131 -2.97 -0.75 8.51
N LEU A 132 -3.61 -1.64 7.75
CA LEU A 132 -4.33 -1.40 6.50
C LEU A 132 -5.85 -1.45 6.70
N VAL A 133 -6.32 -1.17 7.93
CA VAL A 133 -7.76 -1.15 8.23
C VAL A 133 -8.47 -0.20 7.28
N GLN A 134 -9.55 -0.67 6.64
CA GLN A 134 -10.33 0.05 5.62
C GLN A 134 -9.56 0.45 4.35
N ALA A 135 -8.33 -0.02 4.13
CA ALA A 135 -7.58 0.31 2.93
C ALA A 135 -8.27 -0.23 1.65
N ASN A 136 -8.19 0.53 0.57
CA ASN A 136 -8.68 0.12 -0.74
C ASN A 136 -7.55 -0.50 -1.57
N LEU A 137 -7.54 -1.83 -1.72
CA LEU A 137 -6.60 -2.61 -2.50
C LEU A 137 -7.23 -3.16 -3.79
N THR A 138 -8.34 -2.57 -4.25
CA THR A 138 -9.09 -3.05 -5.43
C THR A 138 -8.18 -3.11 -6.65
N LYS A 139 -8.08 -4.28 -7.30
CA LYS A 139 -7.22 -4.53 -8.48
C LYS A 139 -5.73 -4.25 -8.27
N ALA A 140 -5.27 -4.15 -7.03
CA ALA A 140 -3.84 -4.02 -6.75
C ALA A 140 -3.10 -5.32 -7.08
N ASP A 141 -1.82 -5.22 -7.44
CA ASP A 141 -0.92 -6.36 -7.55
C ASP A 141 -0.15 -6.54 -6.25
N LEU A 142 -0.44 -7.63 -5.53
CA LEU A 142 0.21 -8.02 -4.28
C LEU A 142 1.06 -9.29 -4.46
N PHE A 143 1.49 -9.58 -5.69
CA PHE A 143 2.32 -10.75 -5.97
C PHE A 143 3.54 -10.79 -5.05
N LYS A 144 3.69 -11.87 -4.29
CA LYS A 144 4.79 -12.07 -3.30
C LYS A 144 4.92 -10.98 -2.24
N THR A 145 3.88 -10.20 -1.98
CA THR A 145 3.89 -9.22 -0.89
C THR A 145 3.89 -9.94 0.47
N GLY A 146 4.70 -9.45 1.41
CA GLY A 146 4.69 -9.90 2.80
C GLY A 146 3.76 -9.04 3.64
N ILE A 147 2.58 -9.54 3.99
CA ILE A 147 1.59 -8.87 4.86
C ILE A 147 1.42 -9.71 6.12
N THR A 148 2.42 -9.69 7.00
CA THR A 148 2.46 -10.53 8.20
C THR A 148 2.21 -9.72 9.47
N TYR A 149 1.48 -10.30 10.42
CA TYR A 149 1.17 -9.64 11.71
C TYR A 149 0.44 -8.30 11.55
N SER A 150 -0.34 -8.15 10.48
CA SER A 150 -0.95 -6.88 10.07
C SER A 150 -2.47 -6.89 10.23
N TYR A 151 -3.06 -5.70 10.13
CA TYR A 151 -4.49 -5.46 10.30
C TYR A 151 -5.10 -5.05 8.96
N LEU A 152 -5.98 -5.87 8.38
CA LEU A 152 -6.69 -5.64 7.12
C LEU A 152 -8.21 -5.63 7.33
N GLU A 153 -8.67 -5.37 8.55
CA GLU A 153 -10.10 -5.36 8.86
C GLU A 153 -10.85 -4.36 7.98
N ASN A 154 -11.92 -4.83 7.35
CA ASN A 154 -12.73 -4.07 6.39
C ASN A 154 -11.96 -3.52 5.17
N ALA A 155 -10.75 -4.02 4.89
CA ALA A 155 -10.03 -3.65 3.66
C ALA A 155 -10.74 -4.21 2.41
N ASN A 156 -10.58 -3.55 1.27
CA ASN A 156 -11.18 -4.00 0.02
C ASN A 156 -10.11 -4.58 -0.92
N LEU A 157 -10.00 -5.91 -1.02
CA LEU A 157 -9.09 -6.61 -1.95
C LEU A 157 -9.81 -7.09 -3.22
N GLN A 158 -10.94 -6.49 -3.59
CA GLN A 158 -11.70 -6.93 -4.76
C GLN A 158 -10.82 -6.98 -6.03
N ASP A 159 -10.87 -8.10 -6.75
CA ASP A 159 -10.13 -8.34 -7.99
C ASP A 159 -8.60 -8.17 -7.87
N ALA A 160 -8.04 -8.20 -6.65
CA ALA A 160 -6.61 -8.06 -6.41
C ALA A 160 -5.83 -9.34 -6.80
N ASN A 161 -4.57 -9.17 -7.23
CA ASN A 161 -3.66 -10.29 -7.43
C ASN A 161 -2.90 -10.59 -6.14
N CYS A 162 -3.33 -11.58 -5.38
CA CYS A 162 -2.71 -12.00 -4.12
C CYS A 162 -1.89 -13.29 -4.27
N GLN A 163 -1.38 -13.57 -5.47
CA GLN A 163 -0.60 -14.78 -5.71
C GLN A 163 0.69 -14.78 -4.89
N GLU A 164 0.97 -15.88 -4.20
CA GLU A 164 2.15 -16.03 -3.34
C GLU A 164 2.26 -14.96 -2.23
N THR A 165 1.19 -14.22 -1.93
CA THR A 165 1.16 -13.25 -0.83
C THR A 165 1.20 -13.98 0.51
N ASN A 166 2.00 -13.49 1.45
CA ASN A 166 2.08 -14.05 2.80
C ASN A 166 1.22 -13.24 3.77
N PHE A 167 0.05 -13.77 4.13
CA PHE A 167 -0.91 -13.21 5.10
C PHE A 167 -0.75 -13.81 6.51
N ARG A 168 0.38 -14.44 6.85
CA ARG A 168 0.53 -15.09 8.17
C ARG A 168 0.22 -14.15 9.33
N ASN A 169 -0.59 -14.62 10.27
CA ASN A 169 -1.00 -13.88 11.47
C ASN A 169 -1.70 -12.53 11.20
N THR A 170 -2.33 -12.39 10.03
CA THR A 170 -3.02 -11.15 9.64
C THR A 170 -4.51 -11.20 9.94
N GLN A 171 -5.08 -10.05 10.31
CA GLN A 171 -6.50 -9.90 10.65
C GLN A 171 -7.28 -9.43 9.41
N LEU A 172 -8.18 -10.28 8.88
CA LEU A 172 -8.89 -10.04 7.61
C LEU A 172 -10.41 -9.89 7.81
N GLN A 173 -10.88 -9.71 9.05
CA GLN A 173 -12.32 -9.65 9.35
C GLN A 173 -13.03 -8.55 8.55
N GLY A 174 -14.13 -8.90 7.90
CA GLY A 174 -14.91 -7.97 7.09
C GLY A 174 -14.24 -7.52 5.79
N ALA A 175 -13.02 -7.98 5.47
CA ALA A 175 -12.36 -7.65 4.23
C ALA A 175 -13.14 -8.18 3.01
N ASN A 176 -13.27 -7.35 1.97
CA ASN A 176 -13.87 -7.79 0.71
C ASN A 176 -12.84 -8.54 -0.14
N LEU A 177 -13.04 -9.85 -0.31
CA LEU A 177 -12.11 -10.74 -1.02
C LEU A 177 -12.66 -11.20 -2.38
N HIS A 178 -13.74 -10.56 -2.87
CA HIS A 178 -14.42 -10.97 -4.11
C HIS A 178 -13.49 -10.87 -5.32
N GLY A 179 -13.38 -11.94 -6.11
CA GLY A 179 -12.61 -11.94 -7.36
C GLY A 179 -11.08 -11.94 -7.18
N ALA A 180 -10.57 -11.84 -5.95
CA ALA A 180 -9.14 -11.86 -5.69
C ALA A 180 -8.51 -13.22 -6.00
N ASN A 181 -7.28 -13.20 -6.52
CA ASN A 181 -6.52 -14.41 -6.84
C ASN A 181 -5.56 -14.78 -5.70
N PHE A 182 -5.87 -15.83 -4.95
CA PHE A 182 -5.06 -16.30 -3.82
C PHE A 182 -4.22 -17.55 -4.14
N HIS A 183 -3.92 -17.83 -5.41
CA HIS A 183 -3.13 -19.01 -5.76
C HIS A 183 -1.76 -18.97 -5.04
N SER A 184 -1.46 -20.02 -4.29
CA SER A 184 -0.25 -20.16 -3.46
C SER A 184 -0.07 -19.10 -2.36
N ALA A 185 -1.14 -18.38 -1.98
CA ALA A 185 -1.10 -17.45 -0.85
C ALA A 185 -1.05 -18.21 0.49
N ASP A 186 -0.39 -17.62 1.49
CA ASP A 186 -0.20 -18.23 2.80
C ASP A 186 -1.03 -17.53 3.87
N PHE A 187 -1.92 -18.27 4.52
CA PHE A 187 -2.82 -17.74 5.54
C PHE A 187 -2.53 -18.31 6.94
N GLY A 188 -1.33 -18.86 7.19
CA GLY A 188 -1.03 -19.48 8.48
C GLY A 188 -1.26 -18.55 9.68
N GLY A 189 -2.24 -18.87 10.53
CA GLY A 189 -2.63 -18.04 11.68
C GLY A 189 -3.40 -16.76 11.32
N ALA A 190 -3.73 -16.54 10.05
CA ALA A 190 -4.62 -15.47 9.65
C ALA A 190 -6.03 -15.71 10.20
N THR A 191 -6.73 -14.62 10.49
CA THR A 191 -8.09 -14.69 11.04
C THR A 191 -9.08 -14.08 10.06
N ILE A 192 -10.12 -14.83 9.73
CA ILE A 192 -11.14 -14.49 8.73
C ILE A 192 -12.54 -14.79 9.30
N GLU A 193 -13.58 -14.12 8.80
CA GLU A 193 -14.98 -14.44 9.12
C GLU A 193 -15.53 -15.55 8.21
N GLU A 194 -16.39 -16.40 8.76
CA GLU A 194 -16.98 -17.54 8.05
C GLU A 194 -17.76 -17.13 6.78
N ASN A 195 -18.46 -16.00 6.83
CA ASN A 195 -19.22 -15.46 5.70
C ASN A 195 -18.33 -15.01 4.53
N GLN A 196 -17.05 -14.67 4.76
CA GLN A 196 -16.13 -14.25 3.69
C GLN A 196 -15.73 -15.44 2.79
N LEU A 197 -15.77 -16.67 3.31
CA LEU A 197 -15.39 -17.88 2.58
C LEU A 197 -16.40 -18.26 1.48
N ILE A 198 -17.64 -17.77 1.53
CA ILE A 198 -18.70 -18.16 0.59
C ILE A 198 -18.46 -17.68 -0.85
N HIS A 199 -17.61 -16.66 -1.02
CA HIS A 199 -17.32 -16.03 -2.31
C HIS A 199 -15.89 -16.25 -2.81
N ILE A 200 -15.10 -17.04 -2.09
CA ILE A 200 -13.70 -17.28 -2.41
C ILE A 200 -13.54 -18.71 -2.91
N ARG A 201 -12.83 -18.86 -4.03
CA ARG A 201 -12.36 -20.17 -4.48
C ARG A 201 -10.86 -20.21 -4.30
N PHE A 202 -10.41 -20.98 -3.33
CA PHE A 202 -9.00 -21.28 -3.18
C PHE A 202 -8.62 -22.35 -4.21
N ALA A 203 -7.43 -22.20 -4.81
CA ALA A 203 -6.91 -23.19 -5.75
C ALA A 203 -6.57 -24.52 -5.08
N GLU A 204 -6.32 -24.48 -3.77
CA GLU A 204 -5.96 -25.62 -2.92
C GLU A 204 -6.67 -25.50 -1.56
N ASN A 205 -6.65 -26.57 -0.77
CA ASN A 205 -7.18 -26.53 0.60
C ASN A 205 -6.29 -25.65 1.47
N ILE A 206 -6.84 -24.55 1.98
CA ILE A 206 -6.16 -23.64 2.90
C ILE A 206 -6.74 -23.84 4.30
N ASP A 207 -5.86 -23.89 5.31
CA ASP A 207 -6.25 -23.95 6.73
C ASP A 207 -6.43 -22.52 7.28
N PHE A 208 -7.56 -22.26 7.94
CA PHE A 208 -7.92 -20.95 8.48
C PHE A 208 -8.24 -21.06 9.96
N ASP A 209 -7.84 -20.05 10.74
CA ASP A 209 -8.46 -19.82 12.06
C ASP A 209 -9.79 -19.07 11.84
N ILE A 210 -10.88 -19.82 11.79
CA ILE A 210 -12.23 -19.29 11.58
C ILE A 210 -12.76 -18.76 12.90
N ARG A 211 -12.96 -17.44 13.00
CA ARG A 211 -13.64 -16.86 14.16
C ARG A 211 -15.16 -16.89 13.93
N PRO A 212 -15.94 -17.52 14.83
CA PRO A 212 -17.39 -17.50 14.72
C PRO A 212 -17.90 -16.06 14.84
N LEU A 213 -18.95 -15.72 14.08
CA LEU A 213 -19.63 -14.44 14.18
C LEU A 213 -19.94 -14.14 15.64
N ALA A 214 -19.49 -12.98 16.15
CA ALA A 214 -19.96 -12.50 17.43
C ALA A 214 -21.48 -12.41 17.35
N LYS A 215 -22.19 -13.23 18.14
CA LYS A 215 -23.64 -13.10 18.24
C LYS A 215 -23.92 -11.69 18.69
N VAL A 216 -24.46 -10.87 17.79
CA VAL A 216 -25.02 -9.57 18.16
C VAL A 216 -26.19 -9.89 19.09
N SER A 217 -25.99 -9.65 20.38
CA SER A 217 -26.99 -9.76 21.44
C SER A 217 -28.02 -8.65 21.34
#